data_AF-A0A1E3AYC8-F1
#
_entry.id   AF-A0A1E3AYC8-F1
#
_cell.length_a   1.000
_cell.length_b   1.000
_cell.length_c   1.000
_cell.angle_alpha   90.00
_cell.angle_beta   90.00
_cell.angle_gamma   90.00
#
_symmetry.space_group_name_H-M   'P 1'
#
loop_
_entity.id
_entity.type
_entity.pdbx_description
1 polymer ?
#
loop_
_entity_poly.entity_id
_entity_poly.type
_entity_poly.pdbx_seq_one_letter_code
_entity_poly.pdbx_strand_id
1 'polypeptide(L)'
;MELKDFCKGIGLMEEAADKMLSLPISEEEYTRNRELYRQDYFAFCERIKEKEDFRIWMLAYLCRFACDTYDVYMERNIAEKIFWDTFRDITYWCENCLRDYGEYGINEYGWFWRHLKLTLFRLGRLEFELLEADHDITGILEGKAYKIPKGTPIINVHIPQGDPLVKEDCEKSFQQAFAWFGTEKPYLCHSWLLYPKLRELLKPESNIIRFQELFTLLDTDMEGTEAEQRIFGEVLSDPAGYSEKTGLQKAAKKFLMEGKKLGNGLGIYLPGR
;
A
#
# COMPACT_ATOMS: atom_id res chain seq x y z
N MET A 1 -7.08 -14.33 -18.95
CA MET A 1 -5.70 -14.76 -18.64
C MET A 1 -5.73 -16.02 -17.78
N GLU A 2 -4.82 -16.97 -17.99
CA GLU A 2 -4.71 -18.16 -17.15
C GLU A 2 -4.10 -17.83 -15.78
N LEU A 3 -4.67 -18.40 -14.71
CA LEU A 3 -4.26 -18.11 -13.33
C LEU A 3 -2.77 -18.44 -13.07
N LYS A 4 -2.25 -19.50 -13.68
CA LYS A 4 -0.85 -19.89 -13.54
C LYS A 4 0.11 -18.84 -14.13
N ASP A 5 -0.24 -18.29 -15.29
CA ASP A 5 0.55 -17.25 -15.93
C ASP A 5 0.51 -15.96 -15.10
N PHE A 6 -0.65 -15.64 -14.53
CA PHE A 6 -0.78 -14.52 -13.60
C PHE A 6 0.15 -14.66 -12.39
N CYS A 7 0.11 -15.80 -11.68
CA CYS A 7 0.98 -16.06 -10.53
C CYS A 7 2.47 -15.89 -10.88
N LYS A 8 2.87 -16.39 -12.05
CA LYS A 8 4.24 -16.21 -12.54
C LYS A 8 4.56 -14.74 -12.84
N GLY A 9 3.66 -14.01 -13.48
CA GLY A 9 3.84 -12.60 -13.85
C GLY A 9 4.02 -11.67 -12.64
N ILE A 10 3.25 -11.90 -11.57
CA ILE A 10 3.41 -11.14 -10.32
C ILE A 10 4.58 -11.64 -9.45
N GLY A 11 5.22 -12.74 -9.85
CA GLY A 11 6.34 -13.35 -9.11
C GLY A 11 5.91 -14.00 -7.79
N LEU A 12 4.72 -14.57 -7.72
CA LEU A 12 4.23 -15.28 -6.54
C LEU A 12 5.13 -16.48 -6.24
N MET A 13 5.40 -16.75 -4.95
CA MET A 13 6.18 -17.91 -4.50
C MET A 13 5.56 -19.22 -5.02
N GLU A 14 6.38 -20.14 -5.53
CA GLU A 14 5.92 -21.37 -6.19
C GLU A 14 5.07 -22.23 -5.24
N GLU A 15 5.50 -22.38 -3.98
CA GLU A 15 4.76 -23.15 -2.98
C GLU A 15 3.39 -22.52 -2.63
N ALA A 16 3.30 -21.18 -2.66
CA ALA A 16 2.04 -20.49 -2.46
C ALA A 16 1.11 -20.68 -3.66
N ALA A 17 1.65 -20.58 -4.88
CA ALA A 17 0.90 -20.79 -6.12
C ALA A 17 0.38 -22.24 -6.20
N ASP A 18 1.19 -23.24 -5.87
CA ASP A 18 0.79 -24.65 -5.88
C ASP A 18 -0.32 -24.94 -4.87
N LYS A 19 -0.17 -24.46 -3.63
CA LYS A 19 -1.23 -24.60 -2.61
C LYS A 19 -2.53 -23.94 -3.06
N MET A 20 -2.45 -22.71 -3.58
CA MET A 20 -3.60 -21.95 -4.07
C MET A 20 -4.30 -22.66 -5.24
N LEU A 21 -3.52 -23.16 -6.22
CA LEU A 21 -4.03 -23.89 -7.39
C LEU A 21 -4.65 -25.24 -7.04
N SER A 22 -4.27 -25.83 -5.90
CA SER A 22 -4.86 -27.09 -5.40
C SER A 22 -6.23 -26.92 -4.74
N LEU A 23 -6.68 -25.69 -4.48
CA LEU A 23 -7.96 -25.44 -3.81
C LEU A 23 -9.15 -25.86 -4.68
N PRO A 24 -10.16 -26.55 -4.11
CA PRO A 24 -11.31 -27.06 -4.86
C PRO A 24 -12.37 -25.97 -5.09
N ILE A 25 -11.99 -24.86 -5.73
CA ILE A 25 -12.93 -23.78 -6.06
C ILE A 25 -13.70 -24.17 -7.33
N SER A 26 -14.98 -24.57 -7.17
CA SER A 26 -15.84 -24.81 -8.33
C SER A 26 -16.18 -23.51 -9.05
N GLU A 27 -16.47 -23.58 -10.35
CA GLU A 27 -16.88 -22.39 -11.13
C GLU A 27 -18.18 -21.76 -10.63
N GLU A 28 -19.08 -22.55 -10.05
CA GLU A 28 -20.30 -22.05 -9.40
C GLU A 28 -19.96 -21.27 -8.12
N GLU A 29 -19.08 -21.80 -7.26
CA GLU A 29 -18.62 -21.09 -6.07
C GLU A 29 -17.88 -19.81 -6.44
N TYR A 30 -17.00 -19.89 -7.44
CA TYR A 30 -16.29 -18.72 -7.95
C TYR A 30 -17.26 -17.65 -8.42
N THR A 31 -18.22 -18.00 -9.26
CA THR A 31 -19.19 -17.05 -9.82
C THR A 31 -20.00 -16.36 -8.71
N ARG A 32 -20.47 -17.10 -7.70
CA ARG A 32 -21.19 -16.53 -6.55
C ARG A 32 -20.34 -15.52 -5.77
N ASN A 33 -19.10 -15.88 -5.46
CA ASN A 33 -18.20 -14.97 -4.74
C ASN A 33 -17.76 -13.79 -5.61
N ARG A 34 -17.70 -14.00 -6.93
CA ARG A 34 -17.43 -12.95 -7.91
C ARG A 34 -18.54 -11.89 -7.91
N GLU A 35 -19.79 -12.34 -7.95
CA GLU A 35 -20.95 -11.44 -7.86
C GLU A 35 -21.00 -10.72 -6.51
N LEU A 36 -20.70 -11.43 -5.41
CA LEU A 36 -20.65 -10.84 -4.08
C LEU A 36 -19.59 -9.74 -4.00
N TYR A 37 -18.35 -9.95 -4.47
CA TYR A 37 -17.33 -8.89 -4.42
C TYR A 37 -17.78 -7.65 -5.22
N ARG A 38 -18.43 -7.86 -6.38
CA ARG A 38 -18.84 -6.77 -7.27
C ARG A 38 -19.88 -5.88 -6.60
N GLN A 39 -20.73 -6.46 -5.76
CA GLN A 39 -21.74 -5.75 -4.99
C GLN A 39 -21.15 -5.15 -3.71
N ASP A 40 -20.45 -5.98 -2.93
CA ASP A 40 -19.86 -5.63 -1.65
C ASP A 40 -18.59 -6.45 -1.40
N TYR A 41 -17.45 -5.79 -1.60
CA TYR A 41 -16.14 -6.38 -1.38
C TYR A 41 -15.93 -6.87 0.06
N PHE A 42 -16.42 -6.12 1.06
CA PHE A 42 -16.19 -6.48 2.45
C PHE A 42 -17.10 -7.64 2.87
N ALA A 43 -18.32 -7.72 2.36
CA ALA A 43 -19.16 -8.91 2.54
C ALA A 43 -18.52 -10.16 1.93
N PHE A 44 -17.88 -10.04 0.76
CA PHE A 44 -17.06 -11.12 0.21
C PHE A 44 -15.93 -11.51 1.17
N CYS A 45 -15.18 -10.53 1.71
CA CYS A 45 -14.07 -10.82 2.62
C CYS A 45 -14.55 -11.55 3.88
N GLU A 46 -15.64 -11.08 4.50
CA GLU A 46 -16.22 -11.72 5.69
C GLU A 46 -16.65 -13.15 5.42
N ARG A 47 -17.28 -13.42 4.26
CA ARG A 47 -17.63 -14.77 3.84
C ARG A 47 -16.42 -15.69 3.71
N ILE A 48 -15.32 -15.20 3.13
CA ILE A 48 -14.10 -16.03 2.98
C ILE A 48 -13.45 -16.30 4.33
N LYS A 49 -13.48 -15.36 5.27
CA LYS A 49 -12.94 -15.52 6.63
C LYS A 49 -13.61 -16.63 7.44
N GLU A 50 -14.81 -17.08 7.06
CA GLU A 50 -15.48 -18.22 7.68
C GLU A 50 -14.85 -19.57 7.33
N LYS A 51 -14.00 -19.63 6.29
CA LYS A 51 -13.32 -20.86 5.89
C LYS A 51 -12.12 -21.15 6.81
N GLU A 52 -11.87 -22.43 7.06
CA GLU A 52 -10.56 -22.88 7.56
C GLU A 52 -9.48 -22.49 6.54
N ASP A 53 -8.32 -22.06 7.04
CA ASP A 53 -7.21 -21.53 6.24
C ASP A 53 -7.63 -20.37 5.31
N PHE A 54 -8.53 -19.48 5.78
CA PHE A 54 -9.10 -18.42 4.94
C PHE A 54 -8.08 -17.59 4.15
N ARG A 55 -6.84 -17.46 4.64
CA ARG A 55 -5.78 -16.68 4.00
C ARG A 55 -5.41 -17.24 2.62
N ILE A 56 -5.32 -18.57 2.47
CA ILE A 56 -5.01 -19.17 1.16
C ILE A 56 -6.22 -19.06 0.21
N TRP A 57 -7.44 -19.17 0.74
CA TRP A 57 -8.66 -18.93 -0.02
C TRP A 57 -8.75 -17.48 -0.50
N MET A 58 -8.39 -16.53 0.35
CA MET A 58 -8.33 -15.11 0.02
C MET A 58 -7.33 -14.85 -1.10
N LEU A 59 -6.12 -15.44 -1.02
CA LEU A 59 -5.13 -15.37 -2.10
C LEU A 59 -5.71 -15.88 -3.43
N ALA A 60 -6.37 -17.05 -3.42
CA ALA A 60 -6.94 -17.65 -4.62
C ALA A 60 -8.00 -16.77 -5.28
N TYR A 61 -8.93 -16.25 -4.49
CA TYR A 61 -9.96 -15.35 -5.01
C TYR A 61 -9.39 -14.04 -5.53
N LEU A 62 -8.46 -13.41 -4.80
CA LEU A 62 -7.84 -12.15 -5.24
C LEU A 62 -7.02 -12.34 -6.53
N CYS A 63 -6.27 -13.44 -6.67
CA CYS A 63 -5.56 -13.75 -7.91
C CYS A 63 -6.53 -14.00 -9.08
N ARG A 64 -7.63 -14.74 -8.87
CA ARG A 64 -8.64 -14.96 -9.91
C ARG A 64 -9.36 -13.66 -10.30
N PHE A 65 -9.74 -12.83 -9.32
CA PHE A 65 -10.35 -11.53 -9.59
C PHE A 65 -9.39 -10.59 -10.33
N ALA A 66 -8.09 -10.62 -10.00
CA ALA A 66 -7.08 -9.87 -10.74
C ALA A 66 -7.00 -10.34 -12.20
N CYS A 67 -7.02 -11.65 -12.46
CA CYS A 67 -7.08 -12.19 -13.82
C CYS A 67 -8.30 -11.67 -14.60
N ASP A 68 -9.47 -11.58 -13.96
CA ASP A 68 -10.71 -11.06 -14.57
C ASP A 68 -10.60 -9.55 -14.91
N THR A 69 -9.67 -8.81 -14.30
CA THR A 69 -9.44 -7.39 -14.64
C THR A 69 -8.47 -7.19 -15.80
N TYR A 70 -7.73 -8.22 -16.23
CA TYR A 70 -6.69 -8.07 -17.25
C TYR A 70 -7.23 -7.50 -18.57
N ASP A 71 -8.34 -8.03 -19.06
CA ASP A 71 -8.94 -7.57 -20.31
C ASP A 71 -9.40 -6.11 -20.19
N VAL A 72 -9.85 -5.68 -19.01
CA VAL A 72 -10.22 -4.28 -18.74
C VAL A 72 -9.00 -3.36 -18.83
N TYR A 73 -7.83 -3.79 -18.37
CA TYR A 73 -6.59 -3.03 -18.53
C TYR A 73 -6.24 -2.87 -20.01
N MET A 74 -6.33 -3.95 -20.78
CA MET A 74 -6.00 -3.95 -22.21
C MET A 74 -6.98 -3.10 -23.02
N GLU A 75 -8.28 -3.22 -22.77
CA GLU A 75 -9.33 -2.41 -23.41
C GLU A 75 -9.18 -0.91 -23.13
N ARG A 76 -8.67 -0.54 -21.94
CA ARG A 76 -8.38 0.85 -21.57
C ARG A 76 -7.03 1.35 -22.09
N ASN A 77 -6.30 0.55 -22.87
CA ASN A 77 -4.94 0.85 -23.34
C ASN A 77 -3.96 1.16 -22.21
N ILE A 78 -4.16 0.53 -21.04
CA ILE A 78 -3.21 0.60 -19.95
C ILE A 78 -2.07 -0.36 -20.25
N ALA A 79 -0.83 0.14 -20.16
CA ALA A 79 0.35 -0.68 -20.41
C ALA A 79 0.36 -1.93 -19.53
N GLU A 80 0.62 -3.09 -20.13
CA GLU A 80 0.63 -4.39 -19.45
C GLU A 80 1.56 -4.41 -18.22
N LYS A 81 2.69 -3.69 -18.32
CA LYS A 81 3.61 -3.54 -17.19
C LYS A 81 2.93 -2.95 -15.94
N ILE A 82 2.00 -2.01 -16.09
CA ILE A 82 1.30 -1.39 -14.97
C ILE A 82 0.36 -2.39 -14.30
N PHE A 83 -0.27 -3.28 -15.06
CA PHE A 83 -1.04 -4.39 -14.50
C PHE A 83 -0.16 -5.28 -13.62
N TRP A 84 0.98 -5.72 -14.15
CA TRP A 84 1.91 -6.58 -13.41
C TRP A 84 2.51 -5.90 -12.19
N ASP A 85 2.92 -4.64 -12.32
CA ASP A 85 3.47 -3.86 -11.20
C ASP A 85 2.42 -3.64 -10.12
N THR A 86 1.17 -3.30 -10.48
CA THR A 86 0.07 -3.05 -9.55
C THR A 86 -0.30 -4.32 -8.78
N PHE A 87 -0.44 -5.45 -9.46
CA PHE A 87 -0.83 -6.71 -8.81
C PHE A 87 0.32 -7.46 -8.14
N ARG A 88 1.58 -7.01 -8.30
CA ARG A 88 2.72 -7.52 -7.52
C ARG A 88 2.54 -7.34 -6.02
N ASP A 89 1.69 -6.41 -5.59
CA ASP A 89 1.26 -6.28 -4.19
C ASP A 89 0.71 -7.58 -3.59
N ILE A 90 0.05 -8.43 -4.39
CA ILE A 90 -0.41 -9.75 -3.93
C ILE A 90 0.77 -10.59 -3.45
N THR A 91 1.89 -10.56 -4.16
CA THR A 91 3.11 -11.27 -3.78
C THR A 91 3.67 -10.74 -2.46
N TYR A 92 3.82 -9.42 -2.31
CA TYR A 92 4.35 -8.83 -1.07
C TYR A 92 3.46 -9.12 0.13
N TRP A 93 2.13 -9.05 -0.03
CA TRP A 93 1.21 -9.37 1.05
C TRP A 93 1.15 -10.87 1.36
N CYS A 94 1.46 -11.74 0.39
CA CYS A 94 1.65 -13.17 0.64
C CYS A 94 2.93 -13.47 1.40
N GLU A 95 4.04 -12.78 1.08
CA GLU A 95 5.28 -12.86 1.86
C GLU A 95 5.08 -12.37 3.30
N ASN A 96 4.35 -11.26 3.48
CA ASN A 96 4.01 -10.75 4.80
C ASN A 96 3.14 -11.75 5.57
N CYS A 97 2.16 -12.36 4.91
CA CYS A 97 1.33 -13.40 5.50
C CYS A 97 2.18 -14.59 6.01
N LEU A 98 3.13 -15.06 5.20
CA LEU A 98 4.03 -16.13 5.59
C LEU A 98 4.91 -15.73 6.78
N ARG A 99 5.44 -14.51 6.77
CA ARG A 99 6.29 -13.98 7.85
C ARG A 99 5.52 -13.88 9.16
N ASP A 100 4.31 -13.33 9.13
CA ASP A 100 3.58 -12.91 10.33
C ASP A 100 2.71 -14.04 10.90
N TYR A 101 2.23 -14.96 10.05
CA TYR A 101 1.32 -16.04 10.44
C TYR A 101 1.88 -17.45 10.18
N GLY A 102 3.03 -17.58 9.50
CA GLY A 102 3.59 -18.89 9.13
C GLY A 102 2.83 -19.58 7.99
N GLU A 103 1.90 -18.89 7.34
CA GLU A 103 0.98 -19.43 6.35
C GLU A 103 1.07 -18.64 5.03
N TYR A 104 0.99 -19.32 3.89
CA TYR A 104 0.77 -18.64 2.62
C TYR A 104 -0.69 -18.18 2.50
N GLY A 105 -0.89 -16.97 1.98
CA GLY A 105 -2.22 -16.40 1.84
C GLY A 105 -2.24 -14.88 1.88
N ILE A 106 -3.41 -14.28 2.10
CA ILE A 106 -3.55 -12.83 2.29
C ILE A 106 -4.28 -12.55 3.60
N ASN A 107 -3.63 -11.80 4.49
CA ASN A 107 -4.25 -11.26 5.71
C ASN A 107 -4.65 -9.78 5.56
N GLU A 108 -3.93 -9.00 4.75
CA GLU A 108 -4.27 -7.61 4.44
C GLU A 108 -5.29 -7.51 3.29
N TYR A 109 -6.41 -8.22 3.43
CA TYR A 109 -7.42 -8.29 2.38
C TYR A 109 -8.17 -6.96 2.21
N GLY A 110 -8.21 -6.08 3.22
CA GLY A 110 -8.86 -4.76 3.12
C GLY A 110 -8.23 -3.82 2.09
N TRP A 111 -7.04 -4.14 1.59
CA TRP A 111 -6.28 -3.32 0.64
C TRP A 111 -6.75 -3.47 -0.81
N PHE A 112 -7.05 -4.71 -1.24
CA PHE A 112 -7.12 -5.08 -2.65
C PHE A 112 -8.38 -4.66 -3.42
N TRP A 113 -9.40 -4.13 -2.75
CA TRP A 113 -10.55 -3.59 -3.46
C TRP A 113 -10.16 -2.46 -4.43
N ARG A 114 -9.09 -1.71 -4.10
CA ARG A 114 -8.57 -0.60 -4.91
C ARG A 114 -8.01 -1.08 -6.24
N HIS A 115 -7.21 -2.16 -6.20
CA HIS A 115 -6.64 -2.82 -7.37
C HIS A 115 -7.75 -3.37 -8.25
N LEU A 116 -8.72 -4.07 -7.65
CA LEU A 116 -9.82 -4.72 -8.37
C LEU A 116 -10.86 -3.74 -8.94
N LYS A 117 -11.03 -2.56 -8.33
CA LYS A 117 -11.86 -1.47 -8.85
C LYS A 117 -11.13 -0.55 -9.82
N LEU A 118 -9.85 -0.78 -10.07
CA LEU A 118 -8.99 0.05 -10.94
C LEU A 118 -8.99 1.52 -10.48
N THR A 119 -8.99 1.74 -9.15
CA THR A 119 -8.82 3.08 -8.57
C THR A 119 -7.37 3.38 -8.22
N LEU A 120 -6.56 2.34 -8.00
CA LEU A 120 -5.15 2.42 -7.65
C LEU A 120 -4.27 1.77 -8.72
N PHE A 121 -3.17 2.45 -9.07
CA PHE A 121 -2.17 1.97 -10.02
C PHE A 121 -0.76 2.22 -9.51
N ARG A 122 0.12 1.23 -9.69
CA ARG A 122 1.55 1.41 -9.47
C ARG A 122 2.21 2.02 -10.71
N LEU A 123 2.73 3.23 -10.56
CA LEU A 123 3.41 3.98 -11.61
C LEU A 123 4.88 4.17 -11.21
N GLY A 124 5.71 3.17 -11.51
CA GLY A 124 7.11 3.14 -11.07
C GLY A 124 7.26 2.65 -9.63
N ARG A 125 7.88 3.47 -8.77
CA ARG A 125 8.14 3.13 -7.37
C ARG A 125 6.93 3.35 -6.48
N LEU A 126 6.03 4.27 -6.83
CA LEU A 126 4.88 4.65 -6.00
C LEU A 126 3.57 4.16 -6.60
N GLU A 127 2.54 4.13 -5.76
CA GLU A 127 1.17 3.84 -6.14
C GLU A 127 0.31 5.09 -6.00
N PHE A 128 -0.65 5.24 -6.91
CA PHE A 128 -1.48 6.42 -7.01
C PHE A 128 -2.93 6.00 -7.11
N GLU A 129 -3.76 6.54 -6.22
CA GLU A 129 -5.19 6.27 -6.14
C GLU A 129 -5.99 7.55 -6.37
N LEU A 130 -6.92 7.53 -7.34
CA LEU A 130 -7.88 8.61 -7.52
C LEU A 130 -9.08 8.40 -6.61
N LEU A 131 -9.34 9.35 -5.70
CA LEU A 131 -10.49 9.33 -4.81
C LEU A 131 -10.99 10.74 -4.49
N GLU A 132 -12.19 10.84 -3.91
CA GLU A 132 -12.73 12.10 -3.38
C GLU A 132 -12.41 12.20 -1.89
N ALA A 133 -11.97 13.37 -1.44
CA ALA A 133 -11.73 13.63 -0.03
C ALA A 133 -13.02 13.37 0.78
N ASP A 134 -12.97 12.46 1.75
CA ASP A 134 -14.13 12.04 2.55
C ASP A 134 -14.44 13.01 3.70
N HIS A 135 -13.48 13.87 4.05
CA HIS A 135 -13.57 14.97 5.01
C HIS A 135 -12.81 16.20 4.51
N ASP A 136 -12.98 17.32 5.21
CA ASP A 136 -12.17 18.53 4.98
C ASP A 136 -10.73 18.26 5.43
N ILE A 137 -9.78 18.34 4.50
CA ILE A 137 -8.36 18.21 4.81
C ILE A 137 -7.81 19.61 5.03
N THR A 138 -7.25 19.86 6.21
CA THR A 138 -6.68 21.15 6.58
C THR A 138 -5.21 21.00 6.93
N GLY A 139 -4.44 22.07 6.76
CA GLY A 139 -3.05 22.12 7.17
C GLY A 139 -2.46 23.50 6.98
N ILE A 140 -1.14 23.59 7.07
CA ILE A 140 -0.41 24.82 6.79
C ILE A 140 0.43 24.63 5.52
N LEU A 141 0.24 25.51 4.55
CA LEU A 141 1.06 25.56 3.34
C LEU A 141 1.69 26.95 3.25
N GLU A 142 3.02 27.01 3.25
CA GLU A 142 3.77 28.28 3.17
C GLU A 142 3.36 29.32 4.22
N GLY A 143 3.12 28.85 5.45
CA GLY A 143 2.72 29.71 6.57
C GLY A 143 1.28 30.21 6.51
N LYS A 144 0.46 29.71 5.58
CA LYS A 144 -0.96 30.05 5.46
C LYS A 144 -1.83 28.82 5.69
N ALA A 145 -3.01 29.06 6.25
CA ALA A 145 -4.03 28.01 6.34
C ALA A 145 -4.38 27.51 4.94
N TYR A 146 -4.30 26.20 4.77
CA TYR A 146 -4.63 25.48 3.55
C TYR A 146 -5.78 24.53 3.81
N LYS A 147 -6.69 24.42 2.85
CA LYS A 147 -7.88 23.57 2.97
C LYS A 147 -8.21 22.93 1.63
N ILE A 148 -8.42 21.62 1.66
CA ILE A 148 -9.05 20.85 0.59
C ILE A 148 -10.44 20.45 1.11
N PRO A 149 -11.52 21.00 0.54
CA PRO A 149 -12.88 20.65 0.98
C PRO A 149 -13.21 19.18 0.74
N LYS A 150 -14.08 18.64 1.60
CA LYS A 150 -14.75 17.34 1.36
C LYS A 150 -15.36 17.30 -0.04
N GLY A 151 -15.22 16.15 -0.71
CA GLY A 151 -15.69 15.91 -2.08
C GLY A 151 -14.71 16.37 -3.17
N THR A 152 -13.59 17.01 -2.80
CA THR A 152 -12.57 17.39 -3.79
C THR A 152 -11.85 16.14 -4.31
N PRO A 153 -11.72 15.95 -5.64
CA PRO A 153 -10.89 14.89 -6.19
C PRO A 153 -9.41 15.09 -5.83
N ILE A 154 -8.79 14.05 -5.27
CA ILE A 154 -7.38 14.03 -4.89
C ILE A 154 -6.69 12.79 -5.46
N ILE A 155 -5.37 12.86 -5.57
CA ILE A 155 -4.52 11.70 -5.83
C ILE A 155 -3.85 11.30 -4.52
N ASN A 156 -4.26 10.16 -3.98
CA ASN A 156 -3.63 9.60 -2.79
C ASN A 156 -2.41 8.77 -3.21
N VAL A 157 -1.27 9.05 -2.59
CA VAL A 157 0.03 8.47 -2.92
C VAL A 157 0.36 7.43 -1.86
N HIS A 158 0.53 6.19 -2.32
CA HIS A 158 0.82 5.03 -1.50
C HIS A 158 2.24 4.53 -1.76
N ILE A 159 2.82 3.90 -0.73
CA ILE A 159 4.22 3.48 -0.72
C ILE A 159 4.28 1.95 -0.61
N PRO A 160 4.29 1.23 -1.74
CA PRO A 160 4.30 -0.23 -1.69
C PRO A 160 5.63 -0.76 -1.12
N GLN A 161 5.57 -1.96 -0.54
CA GLN A 161 6.75 -2.73 -0.18
C GLN A 161 7.61 -3.04 -1.42
N GLY A 162 8.91 -3.27 -1.21
CA GLY A 162 9.85 -3.63 -2.25
C GLY A 162 11.10 -2.74 -2.21
N ASP A 163 11.51 -2.26 -3.38
CA ASP A 163 12.78 -1.56 -3.57
C ASP A 163 12.95 -0.33 -2.67
N PRO A 164 14.19 0.12 -2.41
CA PRO A 164 14.44 1.34 -1.65
C PRO A 164 13.75 2.58 -2.26
N LEU A 165 13.37 3.55 -1.43
CA LEU A 165 12.81 4.85 -1.85
C LEU A 165 13.90 5.79 -2.39
N VAL A 166 14.55 5.39 -3.48
CA VAL A 166 15.49 6.24 -4.21
C VAL A 166 14.72 7.46 -4.73
N LYS A 167 15.20 8.66 -4.38
CA LYS A 167 14.50 9.94 -4.64
C LYS A 167 14.16 10.10 -6.13
N GLU A 168 15.10 9.79 -7.00
CA GLU A 168 14.97 9.91 -8.45
C GLU A 168 13.89 8.97 -9.01
N ASP A 169 13.70 7.78 -8.41
CA ASP A 169 12.66 6.85 -8.85
C ASP A 169 11.27 7.25 -8.35
N CYS A 170 11.19 7.86 -7.15
CA CYS A 170 9.97 8.50 -6.68
C CYS A 170 9.58 9.70 -7.57
N GLU A 171 10.53 10.54 -7.97
CA GLU A 171 10.30 11.66 -8.90
C GLU A 171 9.80 11.18 -10.28
N LYS A 172 10.40 10.12 -10.84
CA LYS A 172 9.89 9.49 -12.07
C LYS A 172 8.47 8.93 -11.89
N SER A 173 8.12 8.47 -10.70
CA SER A 173 6.77 7.98 -10.39
C SER A 173 5.77 9.13 -10.46
N PHE A 174 6.10 10.29 -9.87
CA PHE A 174 5.28 11.48 -9.99
C PHE A 174 5.16 11.98 -11.44
N GLN A 175 6.23 11.92 -12.23
CA GLN A 175 6.16 12.29 -13.66
C GLN A 175 5.17 11.41 -14.43
N GLN A 176 5.18 10.10 -14.20
CA GLN A 176 4.19 9.18 -14.78
C GLN A 176 2.78 9.50 -14.29
N ALA A 177 2.62 9.77 -12.99
CA ALA A 177 1.33 10.12 -12.42
C ALA A 177 0.77 11.45 -12.98
N PHE A 178 1.61 12.46 -13.23
CA PHE A 178 1.18 13.69 -13.88
C PHE A 178 0.73 13.48 -15.32
N ALA A 179 1.43 12.64 -16.07
CA ALA A 179 1.00 12.26 -17.41
C ALA A 179 -0.35 11.52 -17.39
N TRP A 180 -0.65 10.79 -16.32
CA TRP A 180 -1.86 10.00 -16.16
C TRP A 180 -3.06 10.80 -15.61
N PHE A 181 -2.88 11.47 -14.48
CA PHE A 181 -3.95 12.10 -13.70
C PHE A 181 -4.01 13.63 -13.83
N GLY A 182 -2.99 14.23 -14.45
CA GLY A 182 -2.79 15.67 -14.54
C GLY A 182 -2.19 16.27 -13.26
N THR A 183 -1.89 17.57 -13.32
CA THR A 183 -1.25 18.35 -12.23
C THR A 183 -2.23 19.19 -11.42
N GLU A 184 -3.49 19.28 -11.85
CA GLU A 184 -4.52 20.16 -11.25
C GLU A 184 -5.03 19.65 -9.89
N LYS A 185 -4.92 18.34 -9.63
CA LYS A 185 -5.40 17.72 -8.39
C LYS A 185 -4.29 17.73 -7.33
N PRO A 186 -4.63 17.88 -6.04
CA PRO A 186 -3.67 17.68 -4.95
C PRO A 186 -3.17 16.23 -4.91
N TYR A 187 -1.86 16.05 -4.78
CA TYR A 187 -1.22 14.75 -4.53
C TYR A 187 -0.88 14.67 -3.04
N LEU A 188 -1.54 13.78 -2.32
CA LEU A 188 -1.41 13.66 -0.86
C LEU A 188 -0.80 12.33 -0.48
N CYS A 189 0.03 12.31 0.54
CA CYS A 189 0.54 11.10 1.16
C CYS A 189 0.37 11.23 2.67
N HIS A 190 -0.26 10.25 3.29
CA HIS A 190 -0.32 10.13 4.75
C HIS A 190 0.47 8.90 5.16
N SER A 191 1.54 9.09 5.92
CA SER A 191 2.43 7.98 6.28
C SER A 191 3.31 8.33 7.47
N TRP A 192 3.67 7.30 8.26
CA TRP A 192 4.74 7.40 9.25
C TRP A 192 6.07 7.87 8.66
N LEU A 193 6.31 7.54 7.39
CA LEU A 193 7.51 7.95 6.65
C LEU A 193 7.60 9.47 6.47
N LEU A 194 6.51 10.21 6.65
CA LEU A 194 6.47 11.68 6.58
C LEU A 194 6.56 12.36 7.94
N TYR A 195 6.69 11.60 9.03
CA TYR A 195 6.81 12.18 10.36
C TYR A 195 8.11 13.02 10.49
N PRO A 196 8.03 14.33 10.79
CA PRO A 196 9.19 15.22 10.70
C PRO A 196 10.30 14.89 11.70
N LYS A 197 9.97 14.32 12.88
CA LYS A 197 10.98 13.94 13.88
C LYS A 197 11.78 12.69 13.51
N LEU A 198 11.47 12.02 12.39
CA LEU A 198 12.39 11.00 11.85
C LEU A 198 13.77 11.59 11.52
N ARG A 199 13.91 12.91 11.35
CA ARG A 199 15.21 13.59 11.22
C ARG A 199 16.09 13.54 12.47
N GLU A 200 15.51 13.30 13.65
CA GLU A 200 16.28 13.06 14.88
C GLU A 200 16.84 11.62 14.92
N LEU A 201 16.26 10.72 14.12
CA LEU A 201 16.57 9.29 14.09
C LEU A 201 17.49 8.91 12.94
N LEU A 202 17.32 9.58 11.81
CA LEU A 202 17.89 9.19 10.52
C LEU A 202 18.82 10.27 10.00
N LYS A 203 19.89 9.81 9.34
CA LYS A 203 20.83 10.70 8.65
C LYS A 203 20.16 11.38 7.45
N PRO A 204 20.60 12.58 7.06
CA PRO A 204 20.07 13.28 5.87
C PRO A 204 20.13 12.46 4.58
N GLU A 205 21.11 11.56 4.45
CA GLU A 205 21.28 10.72 3.26
C GLU A 205 20.33 9.51 3.23
N SER A 206 19.55 9.27 4.30
CA SER A 206 18.55 8.21 4.32
C SER A 206 17.49 8.43 3.25
N ASN A 207 17.17 7.37 2.51
CA ASN A 207 16.10 7.39 1.51
C ASN A 207 14.77 7.86 2.09
N ILE A 208 14.48 7.55 3.37
CA ILE A 208 13.27 8.04 4.04
C ILE A 208 13.28 9.57 4.13
N ILE A 209 14.40 10.16 4.56
CA ILE A 209 14.51 11.62 4.70
C ILE A 209 14.44 12.30 3.34
N ARG A 210 15.12 11.75 2.32
CA ARG A 210 15.05 12.25 0.95
C ARG A 210 13.66 12.13 0.33
N PHE A 211 12.92 11.07 0.67
CA PHE A 211 11.53 10.92 0.26
C PHE A 211 10.64 11.98 0.93
N GLN A 212 10.86 12.30 2.21
CA GLN A 212 10.12 13.38 2.89
C GLN A 212 10.30 14.74 2.20
N GLU A 213 11.48 15.01 1.64
CA GLU A 213 11.79 16.27 0.96
C GLU A 213 10.97 16.50 -0.32
N LEU A 214 10.35 15.45 -0.86
CA LEU A 214 9.43 15.57 -1.99
C LEU A 214 8.10 16.25 -1.60
N PHE A 215 7.77 16.29 -0.31
CA PHE A 215 6.48 16.78 0.17
C PHE A 215 6.63 18.07 0.96
N THR A 216 5.63 18.93 0.84
CA THR A 216 5.37 19.96 1.86
C THR A 216 4.47 19.36 2.93
N LEU A 217 4.88 19.44 4.20
CA LEU A 217 4.11 18.90 5.31
C LEU A 217 2.90 19.82 5.60
N LEU A 218 1.70 19.25 5.57
CA LEU A 218 0.45 19.94 5.89
C LEU A 218 0.09 19.79 7.37
N ASP A 219 0.20 18.59 7.90
CA ASP A 219 -0.18 18.25 9.27
C ASP A 219 0.58 17.03 9.81
N THR A 220 0.52 16.80 11.12
CA THR A 220 1.07 15.63 11.80
C THR A 220 0.11 15.11 12.85
N ASP A 221 -0.07 13.80 12.91
CA ASP A 221 -0.78 13.13 13.99
C ASP A 221 0.14 12.17 14.76
N MET A 222 -0.31 11.80 15.95
CA MET A 222 0.39 10.91 16.88
C MET A 222 -0.47 9.69 17.25
N GLU A 223 -1.54 9.42 16.50
CA GLU A 223 -2.58 8.45 16.87
C GLU A 223 -2.35 7.05 16.27
N GLY A 224 -1.24 6.82 15.56
CA GLY A 224 -0.92 5.54 14.92
C GLY A 224 0.28 4.82 15.51
N THR A 225 0.32 3.50 15.28
CA THR A 225 1.46 2.61 15.59
C THR A 225 2.10 2.03 14.33
N GLU A 226 1.76 2.59 13.16
CA GLU A 226 2.22 2.08 11.86
C GLU A 226 3.75 2.03 11.79
N ALA A 227 4.43 3.06 12.28
CA ALA A 227 5.89 3.10 12.31
C ALA A 227 6.48 1.89 13.06
N GLU A 228 5.92 1.56 14.22
CA GLU A 228 6.39 0.45 15.06
C GLU A 228 6.13 -0.89 14.35
N GLN A 229 4.92 -1.08 13.83
CA GLN A 229 4.58 -2.28 13.06
C GLN A 229 5.50 -2.45 11.83
N ARG A 230 5.80 -1.39 11.10
CA ARG A 230 6.63 -1.43 9.89
C ARG A 230 8.12 -1.61 10.20
N ILE A 231 8.62 -1.07 11.32
CA ILE A 231 10.03 -1.15 11.70
C ILE A 231 10.36 -2.48 12.40
N PHE A 232 9.45 -2.96 13.26
CA PHE A 232 9.69 -4.10 14.15
C PHE A 232 8.90 -5.35 13.79
N GLY A 233 7.82 -5.23 13.00
CA GLY A 233 6.91 -6.32 12.67
C GLY A 233 5.78 -6.52 13.69
N GLU A 234 5.86 -5.86 14.84
CA GLU A 234 4.90 -5.95 15.92
C GLU A 234 4.88 -4.64 16.72
N VAL A 235 3.84 -4.47 17.54
CA VAL A 235 3.71 -3.34 18.48
C VAL A 235 3.79 -3.88 19.90
N LEU A 236 4.76 -3.41 20.67
CA LEU A 236 5.00 -3.81 22.06
C LEU A 236 4.67 -2.65 23.01
N SER A 237 4.16 -2.99 24.20
CA SER A 237 3.90 -2.01 25.25
C SER A 237 5.17 -1.48 25.92
N ASP A 238 6.24 -2.30 25.96
CA ASP A 238 7.56 -1.93 26.46
C ASP A 238 8.57 -1.85 25.30
N PRO A 239 9.05 -0.65 24.94
CA PRO A 239 10.02 -0.48 23.87
C PRO A 239 11.34 -1.23 24.10
N ALA A 240 11.67 -1.62 25.34
CA ALA A 240 12.89 -2.39 25.62
C ALA A 240 12.89 -3.76 24.93
N GLY A 241 11.70 -4.30 24.62
CA GLY A 241 11.53 -5.58 23.94
C GLY A 241 11.81 -5.55 22.43
N TYR A 242 11.87 -4.37 21.80
CA TYR A 242 12.02 -4.28 20.36
C TYR A 242 13.36 -4.84 19.84
N SER A 243 13.29 -5.49 18.68
CA SER A 243 14.45 -5.97 17.92
C SER A 243 15.39 -4.84 17.54
N GLU A 244 16.69 -5.12 17.43
CA GLU A 244 17.77 -4.17 17.10
C GLU A 244 18.67 -4.69 15.98
N LYS A 245 18.13 -5.50 15.07
CA LYS A 245 18.88 -6.12 13.97
C LYS A 245 19.34 -5.11 12.93
N THR A 246 18.58 -4.03 12.70
CA THR A 246 18.90 -2.99 11.72
C THR A 246 19.24 -1.65 12.38
N GLY A 247 19.90 -0.75 11.64
CA GLY A 247 20.19 0.60 12.12
C GLY A 247 18.93 1.41 12.44
N LEU A 248 17.88 1.28 11.61
CA LEU A 248 16.58 1.91 11.83
C LEU A 248 15.92 1.38 13.11
N GLN A 249 15.95 0.07 13.33
CA GLN A 249 15.43 -0.56 14.54
C GLN A 249 16.11 -0.02 15.81
N LYS A 250 17.45 0.03 15.83
CA LYS A 250 18.22 0.60 16.97
C LYS A 250 17.85 2.05 17.26
N ALA A 251 17.79 2.88 16.21
CA ALA A 251 17.48 4.30 16.36
C ALA A 251 16.05 4.52 16.87
N ALA A 252 15.07 3.85 16.27
CA ALA A 252 13.66 3.94 16.66
C ALA A 252 13.44 3.45 18.09
N LYS A 253 14.04 2.31 18.47
CA LYS A 253 13.95 1.78 19.84
C LYS A 253 14.50 2.78 20.85
N LYS A 254 15.69 3.33 20.61
CA LYS A 254 16.29 4.34 21.51
C LYS A 254 15.36 5.54 21.69
N PHE A 255 14.75 6.03 20.62
CA PHE A 255 13.84 7.17 20.66
C PHE A 255 12.57 6.90 21.45
N LEU A 256 12.00 5.70 21.33
CA LEU A 256 10.86 5.26 22.13
C LEU A 256 11.25 5.10 23.61
N MET A 257 12.45 4.56 23.91
CA MET A 257 12.98 4.44 25.28
C MET A 257 13.23 5.81 25.96
N GLU A 258 13.44 6.87 25.18
CA GLU A 258 13.51 8.26 25.67
C GLU A 258 12.12 8.85 25.98
N GLY A 259 11.04 8.08 25.83
CA GLY A 259 9.65 8.52 26.05
C GLY A 259 9.07 9.33 24.89
N LYS A 260 9.77 9.41 23.76
CA LYS A 260 9.25 10.04 22.53
C LYS A 260 8.34 9.05 21.79
N LYS A 261 7.57 9.56 20.82
CA LYS A 261 6.59 8.79 20.04
C LYS A 261 6.86 8.94 18.55
N LEU A 262 6.65 7.87 17.81
CA LEU A 262 6.63 7.88 16.35
C LEU A 262 5.21 8.26 15.91
N GLY A 263 5.08 9.31 15.10
CA GLY A 263 3.80 9.75 14.55
C GLY A 263 3.72 9.52 13.06
N ASN A 264 2.76 10.19 12.42
CA ASN A 264 2.61 10.27 10.97
C ASN A 264 2.71 11.72 10.48
N GLY A 265 2.88 11.88 9.18
CA GLY A 265 2.77 13.16 8.51
C GLY A 265 1.80 13.07 7.34
N LEU A 266 1.03 14.13 7.15
CA LEU A 266 0.29 14.38 5.92
C LEU A 266 1.10 15.33 5.04
N GLY A 267 1.63 14.82 3.93
CA GLY A 267 2.38 15.59 2.95
C GLY A 267 1.56 15.88 1.70
N ILE A 268 1.75 17.06 1.13
CA ILE A 268 1.29 17.41 -0.22
C ILE A 268 2.48 17.52 -1.16
N TYR A 269 2.41 16.85 -2.31
CA TYR A 269 3.32 17.04 -3.41
C TYR A 269 2.73 18.07 -4.38
N LEU A 270 3.49 19.12 -4.69
CA LEU A 270 3.09 20.16 -5.62
C LEU A 270 4.02 20.13 -6.85
N PRO A 271 3.48 19.94 -8.07
CA PRO A 271 4.28 19.96 -9.30
C PRO A 271 5.01 21.30 -9.47
N GLY A 272 6.29 21.26 -9.84
CA GLY A 272 7.05 22.47 -10.23
C GLY A 272 7.65 23.29 -9.09
N ARG A 273 7.83 22.69 -7.91
CA ARG A 273 8.68 23.23 -6.83
C ARG A 273 10.00 22.48 -6.75
#